data_AF-A0A6J7KBH3-F1
#
_entry.id   AF-A0A6J7KBH3-F1
#
_cell.length_a   1.000
_cell.length_b   1.000
_cell.length_c   1.000
_cell.angle_alpha   90.00
_cell.angle_beta   90.00
_cell.angle_gamma   90.00
#
_symmetry.space_group_name_H-M   'P 1'
#
loop_
_entity.id
_entity.type
_entity.pdbx_description
1 polymer ?
#
loop_
_entity_poly.entity_id
_entity_poly.type
_entity_poly.pdbx_seq_one_letter_code
_entity_poly.pdbx_strand_id
1 'polypeptide(L)' 'MGEITLVIAGFDPDSRQFTEADLIAEVLKQEAAGITRKDAIAEVARITGRAKREVFDAMVTHKSQDRVTP' A
#
# COMPACT_ATOMS: atom_id res chain seq x y z
N MET A 1 -23.75 -26.32 4.90
CA MET A 1 -22.31 -25.99 4.86
C MET A 1 -22.20 -24.81 3.92
N GLY A 2 -21.97 -23.61 4.47
CA GLY A 2 -22.10 -22.35 3.74
C GLY A 2 -20.87 -22.12 2.88
N GLU A 3 -21.07 -21.94 1.59
CA GLU A 3 -20.01 -21.59 0.63
C GLU A 3 -19.69 -20.09 0.81
N ILE A 4 -18.49 -19.76 1.27
CA ILE A 4 -18.02 -18.37 1.31
C ILE A 4 -17.47 -18.05 -0.06
N THR A 5 -18.29 -17.42 -0.91
CA THR A 5 -17.82 -16.89 -2.20
C THR A 5 -17.18 -15.54 -1.96
N LEU A 6 -15.84 -15.51 -1.93
CA LEU A 6 -15.07 -14.28 -1.90
C LEU A 6 -15.10 -13.63 -3.29
N VAL A 7 -15.98 -12.64 -3.47
CA VAL A 7 -16.02 -11.81 -4.67
C VAL A 7 -14.88 -10.79 -4.59
N ILE A 8 -13.81 -11.01 -5.36
CA ILE A 8 -12.82 -9.96 -5.62
C ILE A 8 -13.39 -9.13 -6.77
N ALA A 9 -13.90 -7.93 -6.45
CA ALA A 9 -14.38 -6.99 -7.45
C ALA A 9 -13.30 -6.74 -8.52
N GLY A 10 -13.75 -6.62 -9.77
CA GLY A 10 -12.98 -6.58 -11.03
C GLY A 10 -11.53 -6.10 -10.92
N PHE A 11 -10.62 -6.99 -11.27
CA PHE A 11 -9.21 -6.68 -11.51
C PHE A 11 -9.08 -6.00 -12.88
N ASP A 12 -9.06 -4.67 -12.88
CA ASP A 12 -8.76 -3.86 -14.04
C ASP A 12 -7.39 -3.19 -13.80
N PRO A 13 -6.34 -3.55 -14.55
CA PRO A 13 -4.99 -3.04 -14.33
C PRO A 13 -4.85 -1.55 -14.68
N ASP A 14 -5.73 -1.01 -15.53
CA ASP A 14 -5.72 0.39 -15.98
C ASP A 14 -6.53 1.32 -15.06
N SER A 15 -7.51 0.80 -14.31
CA SER A 15 -8.30 1.61 -13.36
C SER A 15 -7.67 1.69 -11.96
N ARG A 16 -6.41 1.28 -11.81
CA ARG A 16 -5.75 1.14 -10.51
C ARG A 16 -5.33 2.50 -9.96
N GLN A 17 -6.30 3.27 -9.47
CA GLN A 17 -6.02 4.38 -8.59
C GLN A 17 -5.50 3.81 -7.27
N PHE A 18 -4.17 3.65 -7.17
CA PHE A 18 -3.54 3.34 -5.89
C PHE A 18 -3.86 4.47 -4.93
N THR A 19 -4.63 4.15 -3.90
CA THR A 19 -4.89 5.05 -2.77
C THR A 19 -3.69 5.05 -1.84
N GLU A 20 -3.58 6.03 -0.96
CA GLU A 20 -2.52 6.08 0.04
C GLU A 20 -2.47 4.80 0.88
N ALA A 21 -3.63 4.23 1.24
CA ALA A 21 -3.75 2.98 1.97
C ALA A 21 -3.16 1.79 1.20
N ASP A 22 -3.36 1.72 -0.12
CA ASP A 22 -2.79 0.67 -0.96
C ASP A 22 -1.26 0.78 -1.03
N LEU A 23 -0.74 2.00 -1.12
CA LEU A 23 0.71 2.26 -1.12
C LEU A 23 1.32 1.81 0.21
N ILE A 24 0.69 2.14 1.33
CA ILE A 24 1.13 1.72 2.68
C ILE A 24 1.11 0.21 2.79
N ALA A 25 0.01 -0.44 2.39
CA ALA A 25 -0.12 -1.90 2.47
C ALA A 25 0.96 -2.62 1.65
N GLU A 26 1.30 -2.10 0.48
CA GLU A 26 2.34 -2.69 -0.36
C GLU A 26 3.75 -2.45 0.21
N VAL A 27 4.02 -1.27 0.77
CA VAL A 27 5.29 -1.00 1.48
C VAL A 27 5.44 -1.94 2.68
N LEU A 28 4.39 -2.14 3.47
CA LEU A 28 4.40 -3.04 4.62
C LEU A 28 4.63 -4.51 4.22
N LYS A 29 4.03 -4.97 3.11
CA LYS A 29 4.31 -6.31 2.57
C LYS A 29 5.79 -6.47 2.20
N GLN A 30 6.38 -5.47 1.57
CA GLN A 30 7.80 -5.52 1.22
C GLN A 30 8.70 -5.44 2.46
N GLU A 31 8.36 -4.61 3.46
CA GLU A 31 9.06 -4.61 4.76
C GLU A 31 8.96 -5.98 5.45
N ALA A 32 7.80 -6.64 5.41
CA ALA A 32 7.61 -7.99 5.94
C ALA A 32 8.40 -9.06 5.16
N ALA A 33 8.69 -8.83 3.88
CA ALA A 33 9.58 -9.66 3.07
C ALA A 33 11.08 -9.42 3.39
N GLY A 34 11.41 -8.51 4.32
CA GLY A 34 12.78 -8.18 4.71
C GLY A 34 13.44 -7.11 3.85
N ILE A 35 12.67 -6.45 2.97
CA ILE A 35 13.15 -5.32 2.18
C ILE A 35 13.20 -4.08 3.08
N THR A 36 14.24 -3.25 2.94
CA THR A 36 14.32 -2.01 3.72
C THR A 36 13.19 -1.07 3.31
N ARG A 37 12.64 -0.27 4.26
CA ARG A 37 11.58 0.71 3.96
C ARG A 37 11.89 1.60 2.76
N LYS A 38 13.15 2.01 2.61
CA LYS A 38 13.61 2.87 1.52
C LYS A 38 13.48 2.17 0.17
N ASP A 39 13.91 0.91 0.10
CA ASP A 39 13.84 0.11 -1.12
C ASP A 39 12.39 -0.28 -1.44
N ALA A 40 11.61 -0.62 -0.41
CA ALA A 40 10.18 -0.86 -0.51
C ALA A 40 9.43 0.34 -1.10
N ILE A 41 9.69 1.55 -0.59
CA ILE A 41 9.10 2.79 -1.14
C ILE A 41 9.48 3.00 -2.60
N ALA A 42 10.75 2.76 -2.95
CA ALA A 42 11.21 2.92 -4.33
C ALA A 42 10.54 1.92 -5.28
N GLU A 43 10.36 0.68 -4.84
CA GLU A 43 9.76 -0.37 -5.63
C GLU A 43 8.24 -0.19 -5.75
N VAL A 44 7.55 0.17 -4.67
CA VAL A 44 6.12 0.52 -4.70
C VAL A 44 5.88 1.70 -5.62
N ALA A 45 6.68 2.76 -5.54
CA ALA A 45 6.58 3.89 -6.46
C ALA A 45 6.75 3.47 -7.94
N ARG A 46 7.69 2.56 -8.21
CA ARG A 46 7.94 2.03 -9.56
C ARG A 46 6.78 1.19 -10.08
N ILE A 47 6.22 0.31 -9.25
CA ILE A 47 5.12 -0.58 -9.60
C ILE A 47 3.81 0.19 -9.80
N THR A 48 3.56 1.17 -8.93
CA THR A 48 2.31 1.94 -8.91
C THR A 48 2.35 3.16 -9.82
N GLY A 49 3.51 3.53 -10.35
CA GLY A 49 3.72 4.75 -11.14
C GLY A 49 3.63 6.04 -10.33
N ARG A 50 3.56 5.96 -8.99
CA ARG A 50 3.47 7.11 -8.09
C ARG A 50 4.82 7.71 -7.78
N ALA A 51 4.84 8.98 -7.38
CA ALA A 51 6.06 9.61 -6.92
C ALA A 51 6.53 8.98 -5.60
N LYS A 52 7.84 8.71 -5.45
CA LYS A 52 8.43 8.21 -4.19
C LYS A 52 8.06 9.07 -2.98
N ARG A 53 7.89 10.38 -3.21
CA ARG A 53 7.48 11.35 -2.19
C ARG A 53 6.03 11.13 -1.73
N GLU A 54 5.10 10.82 -2.63
CA GLU A 54 3.71 10.47 -2.28
C GLU A 54 3.67 9.21 -1.42
N VAL A 55 4.40 8.17 -1.81
CA VAL A 55 4.47 6.90 -1.05
C VAL A 55 5.08 7.12 0.35
N PHE A 56 6.14 7.93 0.44
CA PHE A 56 6.76 8.27 1.73
C PHE A 56 5.81 9.09 2.62
N ASP A 57 5.15 10.09 2.05
CA ASP A 57 4.24 10.98 2.79
C ASP A 57 3.01 10.21 3.30
N ALA A 58 2.47 9.28 2.50
CA ALA A 58 1.43 8.35 2.92
C ALA A 58 1.87 7.53 4.15
N MET A 59 3.09 6.97 4.14
CA MET A 59 3.64 6.22 5.28
C MET A 59 3.84 7.08 6.55
N VAL A 60 4.29 8.33 6.39
CA VAL A 60 4.47 9.26 7.52
C VAL A 60 3.12 9.68 8.11
N THR A 61 2.15 9.98 7.25
CA THR A 61 0.78 10.33 7.63
C THR A 61 0.11 9.17 8.36
N HIS A 62 0.26 7.94 7.84
CA HIS A 62 -0.25 6.74 8.49
C HIS A 62 0.28 6.54 9.91
N LYS A 63 1.60 6.66 10.11
CA LYS A 63 2.22 6.57 11.44
C LYS A 63 1.73 7.66 12.39
N SER A 64 1.38 8.83 11.87
CA SER A 64 0.86 9.94 12.65
C SER A 64 -0.60 9.72 13.06
N GLN A 65 -1.41 9.12 12.17
CA GLN A 65 -2.81 8.76 12.43
C GLN A 65 -2.93 7.61 13.44
N ASP A 66 -2.06 6.59 13.37
CA ASP A 66 -2.02 5.48 14.33
C ASP A 66 -1.78 5.96 15.77
N ARG A 67 -1.02 7.05 15.94
CA ARG A 67 -0.71 7.65 17.24
C ARG A 67 -1.85 8.50 17.83
N VAL A 68 -2.92 8.75 17.06
CA VAL A 68 -4.02 9.67 17.42
C VAL A 68 -5.34 8.89 17.67
N THR A 69 -5.26 7.60 18.00
CA THR A 69 -6.43 6.88 18.54
C THR A 69 -6.37 6.90 20.08
N PRO A 70 -7.30 7.58 20.77
CA PRO A 70 -7.43 7.55 22.23
C PRO A 70 -7.98 6.22 22.78
#